data_AF-A0A3N5MM30-F1
#
_entry.id   AF-A0A3N5MM30-F1
#
_cell.length_a   1.000
_cell.length_b   1.000
_cell.length_c   1.000
_cell.angle_alpha   90.00
_cell.angle_beta   90.00
_cell.angle_gamma   90.00
#
_symmetry.space_group_name_H-M   'P 1'
#
loop_
_entity.id
_entity.type
_entity.pdbx_description
1 polymer ?
#
loop_
_entity_poly.entity_id
_entity_poly.type
_entity_poly.pdbx_seq_one_letter_code
_entity_poly.pdbx_strand_id
1 'polypeptide(L)'
;MSKQPREFLTGAQAITRAAIHASCTFFAWYPITPATDILLQMIKELPKVGGIAIQAEDEIASIGFCIGAAMSGRRVMTATSGPGISLYSENIGLAIMGETPLVIVDVQRMGPATGGATTV
;
A
#
# COMPACT_ATOMS: atom_id res chain seq x y z
N MET A 1 -17.85 -24.04 -22.33
CA MET A 1 -17.08 -23.33 -21.28
C MET A 1 -15.71 -23.97 -21.18
N SER A 2 -14.67 -23.35 -21.73
CA SER A 2 -13.29 -23.82 -21.50
C SER A 2 -12.98 -23.69 -20.01
N LYS A 3 -12.36 -24.72 -19.42
CA LYS A 3 -11.85 -24.63 -18.04
C LYS A 3 -10.76 -23.56 -18.03
N GLN A 4 -11.06 -22.41 -17.44
CA GLN A 4 -10.05 -21.40 -17.15
C GLN A 4 -8.97 -22.03 -16.26
N PRO A 5 -7.68 -21.83 -16.55
CA PRO A 5 -6.60 -22.32 -15.71
C PRO A 5 -6.73 -21.72 -14.30
N ARG A 6 -6.54 -22.56 -13.28
CA ARG A 6 -6.53 -22.13 -11.88
C ARG A 6 -5.09 -21.86 -11.46
N GLU A 7 -4.86 -20.77 -10.76
CA GLU A 7 -3.57 -20.43 -10.18
C GLU A 7 -3.71 -20.23 -8.66
N PHE A 8 -2.61 -20.38 -7.93
CA PHE A 8 -2.50 -20.01 -6.52
C PHE A 8 -1.92 -18.61 -6.41
N LEU A 9 -2.55 -17.77 -5.60
CA LEU A 9 -2.10 -16.41 -5.32
C LEU A 9 -1.98 -16.17 -3.83
N THR A 10 -0.92 -15.50 -3.42
CA THR A 10 -0.85 -14.89 -2.10
C THR A 10 -1.71 -13.62 -2.07
N GLY A 11 -2.13 -13.19 -0.87
CA GLY A 11 -2.86 -11.93 -0.71
C GLY A 11 -2.08 -10.74 -1.29
N ALA A 12 -0.76 -10.70 -1.07
CA ALA A 12 0.11 -9.66 -1.63
C ALA A 12 0.10 -9.65 -3.17
N GLN A 13 0.21 -10.82 -3.81
CA GLN A 13 0.13 -10.92 -5.27
C GLN A 13 -1.24 -10.46 -5.80
N ALA A 14 -2.32 -10.85 -5.12
CA ALA A 14 -3.66 -10.44 -5.52
C ALA A 14 -3.83 -8.91 -5.43
N ILE A 15 -3.38 -8.30 -4.34
CA ILE A 15 -3.45 -6.84 -4.12
C ILE A 15 -2.62 -6.09 -5.17
N THR A 16 -1.37 -6.49 -5.41
CA THR A 16 -0.51 -5.85 -6.42
C THR A 16 -1.10 -5.95 -7.82
N ARG A 17 -1.62 -7.13 -8.22
CA ARG A 17 -2.27 -7.31 -9.52
C ARG A 17 -3.52 -6.44 -9.65
N ALA A 18 -4.33 -6.36 -8.59
CA ALA A 18 -5.52 -5.51 -8.56
C ALA A 18 -5.15 -4.02 -8.68
N ALA A 19 -4.12 -3.56 -7.97
CA ALA A 19 -3.64 -2.19 -8.03
C ALA A 19 -3.19 -1.79 -9.44
N ILE A 20 -2.40 -2.65 -10.09
CA ILE A 20 -1.94 -2.42 -11.48
C ILE A 20 -3.14 -2.43 -12.43
N HIS A 21 -4.06 -3.38 -12.28
CA HIS A 21 -5.27 -3.43 -13.11
C HIS A 21 -6.17 -2.21 -12.92
N ALA A 22 -6.22 -1.64 -11.72
CA ALA A 22 -6.89 -0.38 -11.40
C ALA A 22 -6.11 0.87 -11.85
N SER A 23 -5.01 0.70 -12.59
CA SER A 23 -4.14 1.79 -13.07
C SER A 23 -3.53 2.63 -11.94
N CYS A 24 -3.16 2.01 -10.81
CA CYS A 24 -2.30 2.64 -9.82
C CYS A 24 -0.94 2.95 -10.46
N THR A 25 -0.44 4.18 -10.28
CA THR A 25 0.83 4.65 -10.89
C THR A 25 1.83 5.16 -9.86
N PHE A 26 1.48 5.18 -8.58
CA PHE A 26 2.38 5.57 -7.50
C PHE A 26 2.15 4.74 -6.24
N PHE A 27 3.24 4.28 -5.65
CA PHE A 27 3.26 3.52 -4.40
C PHE A 27 4.40 4.03 -3.53
N ALA A 28 4.10 4.47 -2.31
CA ALA A 28 5.10 4.74 -1.29
C ALA A 28 4.78 3.93 -0.04
N TRP A 29 5.81 3.50 0.69
CA TRP A 29 5.62 2.62 1.85
C TRP A 29 6.79 2.75 2.85
N TYR A 30 6.59 2.21 4.04
CA TYR A 30 7.65 1.88 4.99
C TYR A 30 7.61 0.37 5.34
N PRO A 31 8.74 -0.35 5.40
CA PRO A 31 8.73 -1.80 5.64
C PRO A 31 8.13 -2.18 7.00
N ILE A 32 7.04 -2.97 6.99
CA ILE A 32 6.37 -3.48 8.18
C ILE A 32 5.75 -4.86 7.91
N THR A 33 6.05 -5.85 8.76
CA THR A 33 5.38 -7.17 8.68
C THR A 33 3.93 -7.05 9.11
N PRO A 34 2.96 -7.67 8.43
CA PRO A 34 3.06 -8.54 7.24
C PRO A 34 2.89 -7.83 5.88
N ALA A 35 2.87 -6.51 5.82
CA ALA A 35 2.68 -5.75 4.57
C ALA A 35 3.91 -5.73 3.63
N THR A 36 5.11 -6.07 4.13
CA THR A 36 6.37 -6.10 3.37
C THR A 36 6.27 -6.88 2.05
N ASP A 37 5.48 -7.96 1.99
CA ASP A 37 5.32 -8.74 0.76
C ASP A 37 4.63 -7.96 -0.37
N ILE A 38 3.65 -7.11 -0.05
CA ILE A 38 3.01 -6.21 -1.03
C ILE A 38 4.06 -5.24 -1.58
N LEU A 39 4.87 -4.69 -0.68
CA LEU A 39 5.97 -3.80 -1.01
C LEU A 39 6.89 -4.46 -2.07
N LEU A 40 7.37 -5.68 -1.82
CA LEU A 40 8.31 -6.36 -2.70
C LEU A 40 7.72 -6.62 -4.08
N GLN A 41 6.43 -6.95 -4.14
CA GLN A 41 5.69 -7.09 -5.39
C GLN A 41 5.55 -5.73 -6.11
N MET A 42 5.20 -4.66 -5.41
CA MET A 42 5.00 -3.33 -5.99
C MET A 42 6.30 -2.73 -6.55
N ILE A 43 7.44 -2.84 -5.85
CA ILE A 43 8.76 -2.43 -6.38
C ILE A 43 9.04 -3.13 -7.71
N LYS A 44 8.72 -4.42 -7.80
CA LYS A 44 9.02 -5.23 -8.97
C LYS A 44 8.08 -4.95 -10.13
N GLU A 45 6.78 -4.81 -9.86
CA GLU A 45 5.76 -4.80 -10.90
C GLU A 45 5.35 -3.40 -11.36
N LEU A 46 5.33 -2.40 -10.46
CA LEU A 46 4.85 -1.06 -10.78
C LEU A 46 5.71 -0.30 -11.81
N PRO A 47 7.07 -0.39 -11.79
CA PRO A 47 7.90 0.23 -12.83
C PRO A 47 7.66 -0.33 -14.24
N LYS A 48 7.21 -1.58 -14.36
CA LYS A 48 6.94 -2.21 -15.67
C LYS A 48 5.77 -1.56 -16.40
N VAL A 49 4.89 -0.88 -15.67
CA VAL A 49 3.76 -0.11 -16.22
C VAL A 49 4.01 1.40 -16.17
N GLY A 50 5.27 1.82 -15.99
CA GLY A 50 5.67 3.23 -15.93
C GLY A 50 5.32 3.95 -14.62
N GLY A 51 4.88 3.21 -13.60
CA GLY A 51 4.61 3.76 -12.28
C GLY A 51 5.87 3.88 -11.42
N ILE A 52 5.74 4.51 -10.25
CA ILE A 52 6.84 4.74 -9.30
C ILE A 52 6.52 4.04 -8.00
N ALA A 53 7.45 3.18 -7.54
CA ALA A 53 7.44 2.58 -6.22
C ALA A 53 8.65 3.12 -5.43
N ILE A 54 8.42 3.79 -4.29
CA ILE A 54 9.49 4.38 -3.46
C ILE A 54 9.39 4.00 -1.97
N GLN A 55 10.53 3.64 -1.38
CA GLN A 55 10.64 3.44 0.07
C GLN A 55 10.78 4.80 0.75
N ALA A 56 9.92 5.07 1.72
CA ALA A 56 10.06 6.21 2.61
C ALA A 56 10.89 5.84 3.85
N GLU A 57 11.34 6.87 4.57
CA GLU A 57 12.08 6.75 5.82
C GLU A 57 11.22 6.25 6.99
N ASP A 58 9.93 6.56 6.97
CA ASP A 58 8.93 6.16 7.95
C ASP A 58 7.51 6.17 7.35
N GLU A 59 6.52 5.76 8.15
CA GLU A 59 5.13 5.82 7.75
C GLU A 59 4.65 7.24 7.43
N ILE A 60 4.99 8.24 8.23
CA ILE A 60 4.51 9.61 8.05
C ILE A 60 4.91 10.14 6.67
N ALA A 61 6.16 9.94 6.27
CA ALA A 61 6.67 10.30 4.95
C ALA A 61 6.01 9.48 3.84
N SER A 62 5.80 8.18 4.02
CA SER A 62 5.19 7.32 2.99
C SER A 62 3.79 7.78 2.58
N ILE A 63 2.92 8.12 3.54
CA ILE A 63 1.58 8.61 3.24
C ILE A 63 1.63 10.06 2.73
N GLY A 64 2.56 10.88 3.23
CA GLY A 64 2.79 12.23 2.70
C GLY A 64 3.17 12.24 1.21
N PHE A 65 4.05 11.33 0.78
CA PHE A 65 4.36 11.14 -0.63
C PHE A 65 3.14 10.71 -1.44
N CYS A 66 2.30 9.82 -0.90
CA CYS A 66 1.07 9.41 -1.57
C CYS A 66 0.09 10.57 -1.74
N ILE A 67 -0.11 11.39 -0.71
CA ILE A 67 -0.98 12.58 -0.76
C ILE A 67 -0.48 13.55 -1.83
N GLY A 68 0.81 13.89 -1.81
CA GLY A 68 1.41 14.77 -2.82
C GLY A 68 1.26 14.23 -4.24
N ALA A 69 1.49 12.92 -4.44
CA ALA A 69 1.31 12.27 -5.72
C ALA A 69 -0.16 12.27 -6.17
N ALA A 70 -1.11 12.02 -5.27
CA ALA A 70 -2.54 12.08 -5.57
C ALA A 70 -2.99 13.48 -5.99
N MET A 71 -2.53 14.52 -5.29
CA MET A 71 -2.82 15.91 -5.63
C MET A 71 -2.23 16.32 -7.00
N SER A 72 -1.16 15.65 -7.45
CA SER A 72 -0.61 15.81 -8.81
C SER A 72 -1.37 15.05 -9.91
N GLY A 73 -2.47 14.36 -9.56
CA GLY A 73 -3.31 13.62 -10.50
C GLY A 73 -2.93 12.14 -10.68
N ARG A 74 -2.04 11.59 -9.85
CA ARG A 74 -1.70 10.15 -9.90
C ARG A 74 -2.72 9.32 -9.12
N ARG A 75 -2.94 8.08 -9.55
CA ARG A 75 -3.64 7.08 -8.73
C ARG A 75 -2.63 6.42 -7.82
N VAL A 76 -2.88 6.50 -6.52
CA VAL A 76 -1.89 6.15 -5.50
C VAL A 76 -2.42 5.08 -4.55
N MET A 77 -1.50 4.29 -4.00
CA MET A 77 -1.78 3.45 -2.85
C MET A 77 -0.58 3.41 -1.90
N THR A 78 -0.83 3.05 -0.65
CA THR A 78 0.20 2.61 0.32
C THR A 78 -0.24 1.30 0.99
N ALA A 79 0.68 0.61 1.66
CA ALA A 79 0.40 -0.58 2.46
C ALA A 79 1.13 -0.51 3.80
N THR A 80 0.42 -0.86 4.87
CA THR A 80 0.95 -0.81 6.25
C THR A 80 0.25 -1.84 7.14
N SER A 81 0.46 -1.77 8.46
CA SER A 81 -0.25 -2.54 9.49
C SER A 81 -0.58 -1.63 10.68
N GLY A 82 -1.16 -2.17 11.76
CA GLY A 82 -1.68 -1.42 12.90
C GLY A 82 -0.81 -0.26 13.45
N PRO A 83 0.50 -0.47 13.73
CA PRO A 83 1.39 0.61 14.15
C PRO A 83 1.48 1.76 13.13
N GLY A 84 1.57 1.42 11.85
CA GLY A 84 1.66 2.42 10.79
C GLY A 84 0.35 3.12 10.50
N ILE A 85 -0.80 2.45 10.65
CA ILE A 85 -2.11 3.11 10.64
C ILE A 85 -2.19 4.19 11.73
N SER A 86 -1.62 3.91 12.90
CA SER A 86 -1.58 4.89 13.99
C SER A 86 -0.76 6.13 13.59
N LEU A 87 0.39 5.94 12.92
CA LEU A 87 1.24 7.03 12.41
C LEU A 87 0.62 7.76 11.20
N TYR A 88 -0.26 7.12 10.45
CA TYR A 88 -0.99 7.75 9.35
C TYR A 88 -2.10 8.71 9.80
N SER A 89 -2.51 8.67 11.07
CA SER A 89 -3.72 9.37 11.56
C SER A 89 -3.80 10.84 11.18
N GLU A 90 -2.70 11.60 11.33
CA GLU A 90 -2.67 13.03 10.96
C GLU A 90 -2.88 13.23 9.46
N ASN A 91 -2.16 12.47 8.64
CA ASN A 91 -2.22 12.55 7.19
C ASN A 91 -3.55 12.02 6.61
N ILE A 92 -4.20 11.05 7.27
CA ILE A 92 -5.57 10.65 6.93
C ILE A 92 -6.52 11.83 7.13
N GLY A 93 -6.39 12.57 8.24
CA GLY A 93 -7.14 13.81 8.48
C GLY A 93 -6.90 14.86 7.40
N LEU A 94 -5.64 15.05 6.99
CA LEU A 94 -5.27 15.94 5.89
C LEU A 94 -5.89 15.51 4.56
N ALA A 95 -5.84 14.22 4.22
CA ALA A 95 -6.41 13.69 2.99
C ALA A 95 -7.95 13.85 2.96
N ILE A 96 -8.62 13.64 4.09
CA ILE A 96 -10.07 13.89 4.23
C ILE A 96 -10.37 15.37 4.02
N MET A 97 -9.63 16.27 4.69
CA MET A 97 -9.84 17.71 4.58
C MET A 97 -9.60 18.24 3.16
N GLY A 98 -8.59 17.70 2.47
CA GLY A 98 -8.25 18.08 1.10
C GLY A 98 -9.04 17.34 0.00
N GLU A 99 -9.96 16.45 0.38
CA GLU A 99 -10.68 15.55 -0.55
C GLU A 99 -9.72 14.77 -1.48
N THR A 100 -8.52 14.43 -0.97
CA THR A 100 -7.44 13.82 -1.75
C THR A 100 -7.65 12.30 -1.84
N PRO A 101 -7.83 11.73 -3.05
CA PRO A 101 -8.11 10.30 -3.20
C PRO A 101 -6.84 9.45 -3.06
N LEU A 102 -6.86 8.47 -2.14
CA LEU A 102 -5.80 7.46 -2.00
C LEU A 102 -6.34 6.17 -1.37
N VAL A 103 -5.62 5.06 -1.58
CA VAL A 103 -5.95 3.76 -0.97
C VAL A 103 -4.89 3.38 0.05
N ILE A 104 -5.31 2.99 1.25
CA ILE A 104 -4.46 2.44 2.30
C ILE A 104 -4.81 0.96 2.46
N VAL A 105 -3.83 0.08 2.27
CA VAL A 105 -3.98 -1.34 2.59
C VAL A 105 -3.48 -1.58 4.01
N ASP A 106 -4.41 -1.82 4.94
CA ASP A 106 -4.10 -2.28 6.29
C ASP A 106 -4.03 -3.81 6.31
N VAL A 107 -2.81 -4.36 6.35
CA VAL A 107 -2.61 -5.79 6.58
C VAL A 107 -2.55 -6.03 8.08
N GLN A 108 -3.74 -6.22 8.66
CA GLN A 108 -3.92 -6.32 10.11
C GLN A 108 -3.08 -7.46 10.72
N ARG A 109 -2.52 -7.17 11.89
CA ARG A 109 -1.78 -8.12 12.74
C ARG A 109 -2.17 -7.90 14.20
N MET A 110 -1.84 -8.85 15.07
CA MET A 110 -2.17 -8.80 16.49
C MET A 110 -1.57 -7.56 17.17
N GLY A 111 -2.41 -6.74 17.82
CA GLY A 111 -2.02 -5.59 18.67
C GLY A 111 -2.23 -5.85 20.17
N PRO A 112 -2.13 -4.81 21.05
CA PRO A 112 -1.79 -3.41 20.76
C PRO A 112 -0.28 -3.17 20.64
N ALA A 113 0.11 -1.93 20.29
CA ALA A 113 1.49 -1.50 20.11
C ALA A 113 2.24 -2.40 19.10
N THR A 114 3.42 -2.92 19.45
CA THR A 114 4.14 -3.87 18.57
C THR A 114 3.32 -5.13 18.32
N GLY A 115 2.66 -5.63 19.36
CA GLY A 115 1.87 -6.86 19.38
C GLY A 115 2.61 -8.07 18.81
N GLY A 116 1.85 -9.00 18.22
CA GLY A 116 2.39 -10.19 17.55
C GLY A 116 2.66 -9.89 16.08
N ALA A 117 3.91 -9.56 15.72
CA ALA A 117 4.25 -9.12 14.36
C ALA A 117 4.00 -10.19 13.27
N THR A 118 3.99 -11.47 13.64
CA THR A 118 3.74 -12.62 12.75
C THR A 118 2.41 -13.32 13.06
N THR A 119 1.64 -12.79 14.00
CA THR A 119 0.40 -13.40 14.49
C THR A 119 -0.78 -12.58 13.99
N VAL A 120 -1.81 -13.27 13.53
CA VAL A 120 -3.10 -12.66 13.15
C VAL A 120 -4.03 -12.57 14.35
#